data_AF-A0A848IRN8-F1
#
_entry.id   AF-A0A848IRN8-F1
#
_cell.length_a   1.000
_cell.length_b   1.000
_cell.length_c   1.000
_cell.angle_alpha   90.00
_cell.angle_beta   90.00
_cell.angle_gamma   90.00
#
_symmetry.space_group_name_H-M   'P 1'
#
loop_
_entity.id
_entity.type
_entity.pdbx_description
1 polymer ?
#
loop_
_entity_poly.entity_id
_entity_poly.type
_entity_poly.pdbx_seq_one_letter_code
_entity_poly.pdbx_strand_id
1 'polypeptide(L)'
;MKSSLAAILIASVGILSCQIDEKERQKLSEVQRQMEKNELVKVSREDIFSAAQKQSVFIGKALRDQGVNELTIDSLEQKFKAEIVFLSTDDLDSMTEASSKELEVFEAYKYQFKNAGQLDDNVQFINNDQQLAYDFPVNRDSIEGIWHVVVSRKDVILEELNK
;
A
#
# COMPACT_ATOMS: atom_id res chain seq x y z
N MET A 1 -41.65 27.06 50.99
CA MET A 1 -40.26 27.48 51.33
C MET A 1 -39.48 26.21 51.64
N LYS A 2 -38.46 25.74 50.92
CA LYS A 2 -37.51 26.28 49.92
C LYS A 2 -37.29 25.15 48.86
N SER A 3 -37.46 25.40 47.55
CA SER A 3 -36.39 25.66 46.55
C SER A 3 -35.43 24.46 46.37
N SER A 4 -35.52 23.65 45.28
CA SER A 4 -34.79 23.77 43.99
C SER A 4 -33.27 23.50 44.12
N LEU A 5 -32.51 22.74 43.31
CA LEU A 5 -32.52 22.46 41.88
C LEU A 5 -31.59 21.24 41.55
N ALA A 6 -31.97 20.54 40.48
CA ALA A 6 -31.18 19.94 39.40
C ALA A 6 -29.89 19.11 39.66
N ALA A 7 -29.98 17.87 39.16
CA ALA A 7 -28.90 17.05 38.63
C ALA A 7 -28.13 17.77 37.51
N ILE A 8 -26.87 17.38 37.28
CA ILE A 8 -26.25 17.20 35.95
C ILE A 8 -25.03 16.30 36.12
N LEU A 9 -25.12 15.12 35.50
CA LEU A 9 -24.07 14.14 35.28
C LEU A 9 -23.47 14.47 33.90
N ILE A 10 -22.19 14.82 33.79
CA ILE A 10 -21.50 14.95 32.49
C ILE A 10 -20.31 14.00 32.50
N ALA A 11 -20.55 12.83 31.91
CA ALA A 11 -19.52 11.91 31.44
C ALA A 11 -18.78 12.56 30.27
N SER A 12 -17.51 12.90 30.48
CA SER A 12 -16.58 13.29 29.42
C SER A 12 -15.68 12.10 29.07
N VAL A 13 -16.27 11.11 28.39
CA VAL A 13 -15.49 10.14 27.61
C VAL A 13 -15.15 10.84 26.30
N GLY A 14 -14.03 11.54 26.27
CA GLY A 14 -13.46 12.11 25.06
C GLY A 14 -12.95 10.98 24.17
N ILE A 15 -13.81 10.53 23.26
CA ILE A 15 -13.43 9.66 22.16
C ILE A 15 -12.51 10.49 21.25
N LEU A 16 -11.22 10.22 21.31
CA LEU A 16 -10.25 10.54 20.26
C LEU A 16 -10.65 9.72 19.03
N SER A 17 -11.62 10.19 18.24
CA SER A 17 -11.89 9.60 16.94
C SER A 17 -10.95 10.20 15.92
N CYS A 18 -10.25 9.32 15.21
CA CYS A 18 -9.46 9.58 14.02
C CYS A 18 -10.11 10.68 13.16
N GLN A 19 -9.40 11.78 12.98
CA GLN A 19 -9.71 12.79 11.98
C GLN A 19 -9.39 12.19 10.60
N ILE A 20 -10.29 11.33 10.11
CA ILE A 20 -10.38 11.08 8.67
C ILE A 20 -10.90 12.38 8.08
N ASP A 21 -10.09 13.01 7.23
CA ASP A 21 -10.41 14.26 6.54
C ASP A 21 -11.83 14.17 5.96
N GLU A 22 -12.67 15.16 6.27
CA GLU A 22 -14.09 15.17 5.92
C GLU A 22 -14.28 15.08 4.39
N LYS A 23 -13.28 15.55 3.62
CA LYS A 23 -13.20 15.36 2.17
C LYS A 23 -13.02 13.90 1.76
N GLU A 24 -12.24 13.14 2.51
CA GLU A 24 -11.99 11.73 2.24
C GLU A 24 -13.21 10.88 2.59
N ARG A 25 -13.91 11.22 3.68
CA ARG A 25 -15.23 10.65 4.02
C ARG A 25 -16.28 10.93 2.95
N GLN A 26 -16.35 12.16 2.45
CA GLN A 26 -17.27 12.50 1.37
C GLN A 26 -16.97 11.72 0.09
N LYS A 27 -15.69 11.61 -0.30
CA LYS A 27 -15.27 10.78 -1.43
C LYS A 27 -15.65 9.31 -1.23
N LEU A 28 -15.40 8.75 -0.04
CA LEU A 28 -15.77 7.37 0.28
C LEU A 28 -17.29 7.14 0.23
N SER A 29 -18.07 8.09 0.75
CA SER A 29 -19.53 8.01 0.71
C SER A 29 -20.09 8.15 -0.70
N GLU A 30 -19.48 8.98 -1.54
CA GLU A 30 -19.88 9.15 -2.94
C GLU A 30 -19.49 7.90 -3.74
N VAL A 31 -18.34 7.29 -3.46
CA VAL A 31 -17.92 6.01 -4.06
C VAL A 31 -18.86 4.88 -3.63
N GLN A 32 -19.18 4.75 -2.34
CA GLN A 32 -20.16 3.77 -1.86
C GLN A 32 -21.53 3.98 -2.49
N ARG A 33 -21.97 5.23 -2.59
CA ARG A 33 -23.26 5.58 -3.19
C ARG A 33 -23.27 5.38 -4.71
N GLN A 34 -22.15 5.58 -5.39
CA GLN A 34 -21.99 5.24 -6.80
C GLN A 34 -21.94 3.72 -7.00
N MET A 35 -21.36 2.96 -6.07
CA MET A 35 -21.38 1.49 -6.06
C MET A 35 -22.78 0.93 -5.77
N GLU A 36 -23.57 1.60 -4.94
CA GLU A 36 -24.96 1.21 -4.61
C GLU A 36 -25.95 1.63 -5.70
N LYS A 37 -25.74 2.80 -6.34
CA LYS A 37 -26.65 3.35 -7.34
C LYS A 37 -26.39 2.81 -8.75
N ASN A 38 -25.16 2.38 -9.02
CA ASN A 38 -24.80 1.66 -10.23
C ASN A 38 -24.68 0.17 -9.85
N GLU A 39 -25.72 -0.62 -10.07
CA GLU A 39 -25.58 -2.08 -10.02
C GLU A 39 -24.43 -2.48 -10.99
N LEU A 40 -23.24 -2.72 -10.43
CA LEU A 40 -22.05 -3.30 -11.04
C LEU A 40 -21.31 -2.44 -12.09
N VAL A 41 -20.49 -1.49 -11.63
CA VAL A 41 -19.07 -1.51 -12.08
C VAL A 41 -18.32 -2.36 -11.06
N LYS A 42 -18.50 -3.69 -11.16
CA LYS A 42 -17.70 -4.64 -10.40
C LYS A 42 -16.33 -4.63 -11.08
N VAL A 43 -15.44 -3.71 -10.69
CA VAL A 43 -14.03 -3.84 -11.06
C VAL A 43 -13.60 -5.20 -10.49
N SER A 44 -13.31 -6.16 -11.36
CA SER A 44 -13.06 -7.53 -10.92
C SER A 44 -11.78 -7.59 -10.11
N ARG A 45 -11.59 -8.64 -9.31
CA ARG A 45 -10.34 -8.81 -8.55
C ARG A 45 -9.15 -8.90 -9.52
N GLU A 46 -9.39 -9.50 -10.68
CA GLU A 46 -8.46 -9.66 -11.79
C GLU A 46 -8.10 -8.31 -12.43
N ASP A 47 -9.08 -7.41 -12.61
CA ASP A 47 -8.83 -6.06 -13.13
C ASP A 47 -8.00 -5.23 -12.15
N ILE A 48 -8.35 -5.29 -10.86
CA ILE A 48 -7.59 -4.62 -9.79
C ILE A 48 -6.16 -5.14 -9.75
N PHE A 49 -5.98 -6.47 -9.77
CA PHE A 49 -4.67 -7.10 -9.78
C PHE A 49 -3.88 -6.67 -11.01
N SER A 50 -4.50 -6.69 -12.19
CA SER A 50 -3.85 -6.32 -13.45
C SER A 50 -3.46 -4.84 -13.48
N ALA A 51 -4.30 -3.94 -12.98
CA ALA A 51 -4.02 -2.51 -12.91
C ALA A 51 -2.87 -2.22 -11.94
N ALA A 52 -2.96 -2.78 -10.72
CA ALA A 52 -1.93 -2.65 -9.71
C ALA A 52 -0.59 -3.25 -10.18
N GLN A 53 -0.61 -4.43 -10.80
CA GLN A 53 0.57 -5.06 -11.39
C GLN A 53 1.19 -4.19 -12.50
N LYS A 54 0.38 -3.64 -13.41
CA LYS A 54 0.88 -2.74 -14.46
C LYS A 54 1.55 -1.50 -13.87
N GLN A 55 0.93 -0.91 -12.85
CA GLN A 55 1.44 0.25 -12.14
C GLN A 55 2.77 -0.08 -11.45
N SER A 56 2.84 -1.17 -10.71
CA SER A 56 4.05 -1.57 -10.00
C SER A 56 5.19 -1.97 -10.95
N VAL A 57 4.88 -2.65 -12.06
CA VAL A 57 5.87 -2.94 -13.12
C VAL A 57 6.39 -1.65 -13.75
N PHE A 58 5.53 -0.65 -13.96
CA PHE A 58 5.95 0.66 -14.46
C PHE A 58 6.89 1.36 -13.47
N ILE A 59 6.54 1.37 -12.18
CA ILE A 59 7.38 1.90 -11.10
C ILE A 59 8.73 1.18 -11.10
N GLY A 60 8.73 -0.16 -11.09
CA GLY A 60 9.96 -0.94 -11.06
C GLY A 60 10.83 -0.76 -12.29
N LYS A 61 10.24 -0.56 -13.47
CA LYS A 61 11.00 -0.16 -14.66
C LYS A 61 11.63 1.22 -14.49
N ALA A 62 10.88 2.21 -14.00
CA ALA A 62 11.40 3.56 -13.76
C ALA A 62 12.57 3.55 -12.76
N LEU A 63 12.47 2.75 -11.70
CA LEU A 63 13.52 2.55 -10.70
C LEU A 63 14.75 1.80 -11.26
N ARG A 64 14.58 0.91 -12.25
CA ARG A 64 15.71 0.20 -12.89
C ARG A 64 16.45 1.06 -13.93
N ASP A 65 15.70 1.88 -14.67
CA ASP A 65 16.21 2.67 -15.80
C ASP A 65 16.86 3.99 -15.35
N GLN A 66 16.41 4.56 -14.23
CA GLN A 66 17.02 5.74 -13.64
C GLN A 66 17.91 5.32 -12.48
N GLY A 67 19.17 5.76 -12.44
CA GLY A 67 19.96 5.69 -11.21
C GLY A 67 19.18 6.43 -10.13
N VAL A 68 18.54 5.67 -9.24
CA VAL A 68 17.45 6.17 -8.41
C VAL A 68 17.98 7.24 -7.45
N ASN A 69 17.40 8.43 -7.52
CA ASN A 69 17.54 9.45 -6.49
C ASN A 69 16.21 9.63 -5.77
N GLU A 70 16.25 10.13 -4.54
CA GLU A 70 15.06 10.32 -3.68
C GLU A 70 13.99 11.18 -4.35
N LEU A 71 14.36 12.26 -5.05
CA LEU A 71 13.42 13.13 -5.77
C LEU A 71 12.61 12.38 -6.85
N THR A 72 13.18 11.31 -7.42
CA THR A 72 12.49 10.45 -8.39
C THR A 72 11.53 9.50 -7.68
N ILE A 73 11.92 8.97 -6.51
CA ILE A 73 11.06 8.10 -5.69
C ILE A 73 9.84 8.88 -5.22
N ASP A 74 10.02 10.05 -4.58
CA ASP A 74 8.92 10.90 -4.10
C ASP A 74 7.90 11.20 -5.20
N SER A 75 8.40 11.48 -6.42
CA SER A 75 7.55 11.74 -7.58
C SER A 75 6.73 10.52 -7.99
N LEU A 76 7.32 9.32 -7.94
CA LEU A 76 6.62 8.07 -8.22
C LEU A 76 5.60 7.76 -7.13
N GLU A 77 5.99 7.85 -5.86
CA GLU A 77 5.10 7.65 -4.71
C GLU A 77 3.90 8.59 -4.78
N GLN A 78 4.11 9.89 -5.04
CA GLN A 78 3.03 10.85 -5.14
C GLN A 78 2.10 10.57 -6.33
N LYS A 79 2.67 10.27 -7.51
CA LYS A 79 1.90 10.03 -8.73
C LYS A 79 1.02 8.79 -8.60
N PHE A 80 1.56 7.75 -8.00
CA PHE A 80 0.97 6.42 -7.95
C PHE A 80 0.33 6.09 -6.61
N LYS A 81 0.45 6.97 -5.60
CA LYS A 81 0.04 6.71 -4.22
C LYS A 81 0.59 5.37 -3.72
N ALA A 82 1.86 5.15 -4.03
CA ALA A 82 2.59 3.95 -3.67
C ALA A 82 3.52 4.28 -2.51
N GLU A 83 3.79 3.27 -1.69
CA GLU A 83 4.92 3.26 -0.77
C GLU A 83 6.05 2.49 -1.46
N ILE A 84 7.23 3.10 -1.54
CA ILE A 84 8.39 2.54 -2.25
C ILE A 84 9.58 2.53 -1.30
N VAL A 85 10.04 1.34 -0.94
CA VAL A 85 11.20 1.17 -0.06
C VAL A 85 12.22 0.26 -0.71
N PHE A 86 13.50 0.63 -0.58
CA PHE A 86 14.59 -0.30 -0.86
C PHE A 86 14.95 -1.04 0.43
N LEU A 87 14.91 -2.36 0.39
CA LEU A 87 15.32 -3.22 1.49
C LEU A 87 16.61 -3.93 1.07
N SER A 88 17.73 -3.59 1.70
CA SER A 88 18.97 -4.36 1.48
C SER A 88 18.80 -5.78 2.02
N THR A 89 19.67 -6.70 1.59
CA THR A 89 19.66 -8.08 2.13
C THR A 89 19.77 -8.15 3.65
N ASP A 90 20.43 -7.16 4.27
CA ASP A 90 20.55 -7.05 5.72
C ASP A 90 19.28 -6.51 6.38
N ASP A 91 18.54 -5.63 5.68
CA ASP A 91 17.29 -5.05 6.19
C ASP A 91 16.12 -6.03 6.14
N LEU A 92 16.16 -7.05 5.26
CA LEU A 92 15.10 -8.05 5.11
C LEU A 92 14.77 -8.78 6.43
N ASP A 93 15.74 -8.95 7.32
CA ASP A 93 15.54 -9.58 8.64
C ASP A 93 14.94 -8.63 9.68
N SER A 94 14.99 -7.32 9.43
CA SER A 94 14.67 -6.27 10.40
C SER A 94 13.26 -5.69 10.25
N MET A 95 12.53 -6.13 9.23
CA MET A 95 11.16 -5.69 8.92
C MET A 95 10.13 -6.25 9.92
N THR A 96 10.01 -5.60 11.08
CA THR A 96 9.08 -6.04 12.14
C THR A 96 7.60 -5.75 11.84
N GLU A 97 7.31 -4.83 10.92
CA GLU A 97 5.94 -4.44 10.56
C GLU A 97 5.40 -5.17 9.31
N ALA A 98 6.24 -5.97 8.65
CA ALA A 98 5.84 -6.76 7.49
C ALA A 98 4.79 -7.82 7.86
N SER A 99 3.82 -8.04 6.97
CA SER A 99 2.88 -9.15 7.10
C SER A 99 3.59 -10.50 6.94
N SER A 100 2.97 -11.58 7.41
CA SER A 100 3.54 -12.93 7.28
C SER A 100 3.86 -13.31 5.83
N LYS A 101 3.04 -12.87 4.87
CA LYS A 101 3.27 -13.11 3.44
C LYS A 101 4.45 -12.33 2.87
N GLU A 102 4.70 -11.14 3.40
CA GLU A 102 5.87 -10.34 3.00
C GLU A 102 7.13 -10.98 3.53
N LEU A 103 7.13 -11.40 4.79
CA LEU A 103 8.24 -12.12 5.41
C LEU A 103 8.61 -13.39 4.63
N GLU A 104 7.62 -14.20 4.21
CA GLU A 104 7.86 -15.40 3.38
C GLU A 104 8.58 -15.06 2.05
N VAL A 105 8.20 -13.95 1.41
CA VAL A 105 8.83 -13.50 0.16
C VAL A 105 10.24 -12.95 0.42
N PHE A 106 10.42 -12.19 1.49
CA PHE A 106 11.73 -11.64 1.88
C PHE A 106 12.72 -12.76 2.21
N GLU A 107 12.29 -13.79 2.94
CA GLU A 107 13.08 -14.99 3.21
C GLU A 107 13.45 -15.73 1.92
N ALA A 108 12.52 -15.85 0.97
CA ALA A 108 12.78 -16.46 -0.33
C ALA A 108 13.85 -15.68 -1.11
N TYR A 109 13.73 -14.36 -1.21
CA TYR A 109 14.75 -13.52 -1.86
C TYR A 109 16.10 -13.65 -1.19
N LYS A 110 16.16 -13.56 0.15
CA LYS A 110 17.40 -13.72 0.91
C LYS A 110 18.08 -15.07 0.62
N TYR A 111 17.29 -16.15 0.56
CA TYR A 111 17.80 -17.45 0.17
C TYR A 111 18.38 -17.43 -1.26
N GLN A 112 17.67 -16.84 -2.22
CA GLN A 112 18.14 -16.77 -3.61
C GLN A 112 19.43 -15.94 -3.75
N PHE A 113 19.52 -14.78 -3.09
CA PHE A 113 20.74 -13.97 -3.05
C PHE A 113 21.93 -14.78 -2.51
N LYS A 114 21.74 -15.47 -1.38
CA LYS A 114 22.81 -16.27 -0.74
C LYS A 114 23.29 -17.44 -1.60
N ASN A 115 22.42 -18.04 -2.40
CA ASN A 115 22.71 -19.24 -3.17
C ASN A 115 22.96 -18.95 -4.66
N ALA A 116 23.07 -17.68 -5.06
CA ALA A 116 23.17 -17.25 -6.46
C ALA A 116 22.10 -17.90 -7.35
N GLY A 117 20.89 -18.04 -6.82
CA GLY A 117 19.77 -18.63 -7.52
C GLY A 117 19.05 -17.62 -8.42
N GLN A 118 17.98 -18.07 -9.09
CA GLN A 118 17.21 -17.19 -9.95
C GLN A 118 16.39 -16.22 -9.10
N LEU A 119 16.53 -14.94 -9.43
CA LEU A 119 15.83 -13.82 -8.79
C LEU A 119 14.79 -13.31 -9.79
N ASP A 120 13.52 -13.62 -9.52
CA ASP A 120 12.38 -13.18 -10.33
C ASP A 120 11.54 -12.18 -9.55
N ASP A 121 10.82 -11.31 -10.26
CA ASP A 121 9.87 -10.38 -9.64
C ASP A 121 8.71 -11.14 -8.96
N ASN A 122 8.19 -10.61 -7.87
CA ASN A 122 7.05 -11.17 -7.13
C ASN A 122 5.90 -10.16 -7.06
N VAL A 123 4.67 -10.63 -7.24
CA VAL A 123 3.45 -9.83 -7.10
C VAL A 123 2.47 -10.58 -6.22
N GLN A 124 2.01 -9.96 -5.14
CA GLN A 124 1.07 -10.61 -4.24
C GLN A 124 0.12 -9.65 -3.52
N PHE A 125 -1.02 -10.18 -3.09
CA PHE A 125 -1.91 -9.49 -2.17
C PHE A 125 -1.46 -9.69 -0.73
N ILE A 126 -1.32 -8.59 0.00
CA ILE A 126 -0.94 -8.53 1.41
C ILE A 126 -2.08 -7.93 2.24
N ASN A 127 -1.98 -8.00 3.57
CA ASN A 127 -2.92 -7.38 4.50
C ASN A 127 -4.39 -7.66 4.17
N ASN A 128 -4.76 -8.95 4.07
CA ASN A 128 -6.13 -9.41 3.76
C ASN A 128 -6.70 -8.86 2.44
N ASP A 129 -5.88 -8.84 1.37
CA ASP A 129 -6.27 -8.36 0.04
C ASP A 129 -6.63 -6.86 -0.03
N GLN A 130 -6.16 -6.08 0.95
CA GLN A 130 -6.32 -4.61 0.98
C GLN A 130 -5.21 -3.88 0.24
N GLN A 131 -4.06 -4.53 0.06
CA GLN A 131 -2.88 -3.97 -0.59
C GLN A 131 -2.28 -5.00 -1.55
N LEU A 132 -1.55 -4.49 -2.54
CA LEU A 132 -0.75 -5.29 -3.45
C LEU A 132 0.71 -4.88 -3.30
N ALA A 133 1.55 -5.88 -3.01
CA ALA A 133 2.99 -5.74 -2.99
C ALA A 133 3.57 -6.21 -4.33
N TYR A 134 4.53 -5.47 -4.84
CA TYR A 134 5.39 -5.85 -5.95
C TYR A 134 6.84 -5.70 -5.52
N ASP A 135 7.52 -6.83 -5.52
CA ASP A 135 8.91 -6.92 -5.13
C ASP A 135 9.73 -7.23 -6.36
N PHE A 136 10.84 -6.52 -6.56
CA PHE A 136 11.79 -6.89 -7.60
C PHE A 136 13.24 -6.74 -7.13
N PRO A 137 14.08 -7.71 -7.48
CA PRO A 137 15.44 -7.82 -6.98
C PRO A 137 16.39 -6.82 -7.65
N VAL A 138 17.35 -6.34 -6.88
CA VAL A 138 18.51 -5.56 -7.34
C VAL A 138 19.77 -6.29 -6.93
N ASN A 139 20.65 -6.54 -7.91
CA ASN A 139 22.01 -7.03 -7.68
C ASN A 139 22.96 -6.30 -8.63
N ARG A 140 23.55 -5.18 -8.17
CA ARG A 140 24.50 -4.37 -8.95
C ARG A 140 25.52 -3.70 -8.04
N ASP A 141 26.78 -3.64 -8.48
CA ASP A 141 27.83 -2.76 -7.93
C ASP A 141 27.93 -2.72 -6.39
N SER A 142 27.78 -3.88 -5.73
CA SER A 142 27.79 -4.07 -4.26
C SER A 142 26.48 -3.75 -3.52
N ILE A 143 25.39 -3.49 -4.24
CA ILE A 143 24.05 -3.32 -3.70
C ILE A 143 23.24 -4.57 -4.04
N GLU A 144 22.89 -5.32 -3.00
CA GLU A 144 21.98 -6.47 -3.06
C GLU A 144 20.76 -6.20 -2.18
N GLY A 145 19.58 -6.45 -2.71
CA GLY A 145 18.33 -6.20 -2.00
C GLY A 145 17.13 -6.22 -2.93
N ILE A 146 15.99 -5.75 -2.45
CA ILE A 146 14.77 -5.65 -3.23
C ILE A 146 14.22 -4.24 -3.15
N TRP A 147 13.60 -3.81 -4.24
CA TRP A 147 12.61 -2.75 -4.15
C TRP A 147 11.28 -3.39 -3.77
N HIS A 148 10.68 -2.87 -2.72
CA HIS A 148 9.38 -3.25 -2.22
C HIS A 148 8.41 -2.11 -2.51
N VAL A 149 7.43 -2.37 -3.38
CA VAL A 149 6.43 -1.37 -3.80
C VAL A 149 5.06 -1.82 -3.34
N VAL A 150 4.42 -1.02 -2.50
CA VAL A 150 3.07 -1.31 -1.98
C VAL A 150 2.09 -0.29 -2.53
N VAL A 151 0.98 -0.78 -3.09
CA VAL A 151 -0.14 0.04 -3.52
C VAL A 151 -1.42 -0.36 -2.81
N SER A 152 -2.17 0.64 -2.39
CA SER A 152 -3.50 0.48 -1.79
C SER A 152 -4.50 0.04 -2.85
N ARG A 153 -5.22 -1.06 -2.58
CA ARG A 153 -6.29 -1.53 -3.47
C ARG A 153 -7.36 -0.46 -3.70
N LYS A 154 -7.68 0.32 -2.67
CA LYS A 154 -8.64 1.42 -2.76
C LYS A 154 -8.18 2.44 -3.79
N ASP A 155 -6.91 2.80 -3.79
CA ASP A 155 -6.38 3.82 -4.70
C ASP A 155 -6.35 3.35 -6.15
N VAL A 156 -6.03 2.07 -6.38
CA VAL A 156 -6.12 1.43 -7.71
C VAL A 156 -7.56 1.44 -8.22
N ILE A 157 -8.54 1.06 -7.39
CA ILE A 157 -9.96 1.10 -7.76
C ILE A 157 -10.39 2.53 -8.11
N LEU A 158 -10.01 3.50 -7.28
CA LEU A 158 -10.35 4.90 -7.52
C LEU A 158 -9.73 5.42 -8.82
N GLU A 159 -8.52 5.01 -9.17
CA GLU A 159 -7.89 5.39 -10.43
C GLU A 159 -8.63 4.77 -11.63
N GLU A 160 -8.96 3.48 -11.58
CA GLU A 160 -9.69 2.79 -12.66
C GLU A 160 -11.10 3.36 -12.89
N LEU A 161 -11.78 3.81 -11.83
CA LEU A 161 -13.11 4.43 -11.95
C LEU A 161 -13.08 5.85 -12.54
N ASN A 162 -11.91 6.52 -12.54
CA ASN A 162 -11.75 7.89 -13.04
C ASN A 162 -11.16 7.96 -14.46
N LYS A 163 -10.92 6.81 -15.10
CA LYS A 163 -10.49 6.69 -16.51
C LYS A 163 -11.70 6.70 -17.45
#